data_AF-Q55F00-F1
#
_entry.id   AF-Q55F00-F1
#
_cell.length_a   1.000
_cell.length_b   1.000
_cell.length_c   1.000
_cell.angle_alpha   90.00
_cell.angle_beta   90.00
_cell.angle_gamma   90.00
#
_symmetry.space_group_name_H-M   'P 1'
#
loop_
_entity.id
_entity.type
_entity.pdbx_description
1 polymer ?
#
loop_
_entity_poly.entity_id
_entity_poly.type
_entity_poly.pdbx_seq_one_letter_code
_entity_poly.pdbx_strand_id
1 'polypeptide(L)'
;MFKYNQLKDNVISIGTEEVGSDYFCNGISKTNRVEINSASSSDSDFDEFNDNSDSEMDSYQPSSSSTMMNNPRLQHLTMAQQNSLVNSNDFFKRQRLFIYLPNFPEEIKLQIFSHLSASDLVSISLTCKTYYAIANERTLWRNLCFENTWKISNLYHPTFDYKKYYFEKNAISSTNSSKWVSPKFFGSLPSKRFKHTATYVNGKIIFIGGQESDQKRFNDVISYDTKSQTFTEINTKGDTVPKFSRHSASSIGEKVYIFGGFDGFGTNFNLAIYNTESRVWTNIPNNFLKGKVPVSRTNHSSAVVGKNVYIFGGNNNDENGQYQVLDDLHCLNTETLTWTKLEGNLVQGTKPCARSGHCMTAIGNKLYLFGGGVWNHSNGWVEKFNDIHVFDTETNTWSKPIVQGEVQTSTFAISFNVGRYLFIFGGGSKPKHCVTNDIYVLDTETFFWSIPSIQEPRPPARDMGTACVADGDVYFMGGYDGAPINYFNKLKFNFKVLSDLASQQKINNNNINNNNNNNNSNNKLFNSQSLYQQSQNKKYSFF
;
A
#
# COMPACT_ATOMS: atom_id res chain seq x y z
N MET A 1 -19.54 31.49 26.81
CA MET A 1 -20.65 31.53 27.78
C MET A 1 -21.39 32.87 27.83
N PHE A 2 -20.71 34.03 27.80
CA PHE A 2 -21.38 35.35 27.89
C PHE A 2 -22.37 35.69 26.76
N LYS A 3 -22.20 35.15 25.55
CA LYS A 3 -23.17 35.36 24.44
C LYS A 3 -24.41 34.45 24.48
N TYR A 4 -24.42 33.39 25.31
CA TYR A 4 -25.55 32.46 25.34
C TYR A 4 -26.76 33.01 26.12
N ASN A 5 -26.53 33.89 27.09
CA ASN A 5 -27.63 34.42 27.92
C ASN A 5 -28.42 35.56 27.27
N GLN A 6 -27.88 36.28 26.28
CA GLN A 6 -28.64 37.33 25.59
C GLN A 6 -29.69 36.82 24.59
N LEU A 7 -29.63 35.54 24.20
CA LEU A 7 -30.61 34.96 23.28
C LEU A 7 -31.83 34.36 23.96
N LYS A 8 -31.87 34.30 25.31
CA LYS A 8 -33.04 33.79 26.03
C LYS A 8 -34.20 34.80 26.12
N ASP A 9 -33.93 36.09 25.98
CA ASP A 9 -34.94 37.12 26.23
C ASP A 9 -35.67 37.61 24.96
N ASN A 10 -35.32 37.08 23.78
CA ASN A 10 -36.03 37.39 22.52
C ASN A 10 -36.90 36.22 22.04
N VAL A 11 -37.66 35.60 22.95
CA VAL A 11 -38.78 34.72 22.58
C VAL A 11 -39.88 35.59 22.00
N ILE A 12 -39.77 35.88 20.70
CA ILE A 12 -40.86 36.43 19.91
C ILE A 12 -41.93 35.34 19.82
N SER A 13 -43.12 35.64 20.35
CA SER A 13 -44.32 34.83 20.20
C SER A 13 -44.73 34.84 18.73
N ILE A 14 -44.30 33.82 17.97
CA ILE A 14 -44.72 33.63 16.59
C ILE A 14 -46.14 33.06 16.64
N GLY A 15 -47.09 33.89 16.21
CA GLY A 15 -48.49 33.55 16.07
C GLY A 15 -48.69 32.33 15.19
N THR A 16 -49.64 31.51 15.62
CA THR A 16 -50.18 30.38 14.88
C THR A 16 -50.92 30.90 13.65
N GLU A 17 -50.27 30.93 12.49
CA GLU A 17 -50.98 30.98 11.21
C GLU A 17 -51.12 29.55 10.67
N GLU A 18 -52.37 29.10 10.64
CA GLU A 18 -52.81 27.90 9.94
C GLU A 18 -52.52 28.05 8.45
N VAL A 19 -51.38 27.54 7.99
CA VAL A 19 -51.12 27.41 6.55
C VAL A 19 -51.59 26.03 6.12
N GLY A 20 -52.66 26.06 5.33
CA GLY A 20 -53.39 24.92 4.82
C GLY A 20 -52.53 23.84 4.18
N SER A 21 -52.92 22.61 4.49
CA SER A 21 -52.60 21.40 3.75
C SER A 21 -53.05 21.55 2.30
N ASP A 22 -52.12 21.70 1.36
CA ASP A 22 -52.30 21.28 -0.03
C ASP A 22 -51.00 21.50 -0.82
N TYR A 23 -50.04 20.57 -0.68
CA TYR A 23 -49.09 20.31 -1.77
C TYR A 23 -48.89 18.81 -1.88
N PHE A 24 -49.73 18.26 -2.77
CA PHE A 24 -49.70 16.89 -3.25
C PHE A 24 -48.33 16.50 -3.80
N CYS A 25 -48.00 15.24 -3.52
CA CYS A 25 -46.90 14.47 -4.07
C CYS A 25 -46.88 14.54 -5.60
N ASN A 26 -45.76 14.98 -6.18
CA ASN A 26 -45.41 14.63 -7.55
C ASN A 26 -44.09 13.87 -7.55
N GLY A 27 -44.19 12.62 -8.02
CA GLY A 27 -43.14 11.63 -7.99
C GLY A 27 -41.93 12.01 -8.81
N ILE A 28 -40.75 11.69 -8.28
CA ILE A 28 -39.54 11.54 -9.07
C ILE A 28 -39.18 10.07 -9.06
N SER A 29 -39.04 9.59 -10.28
CA SER A 29 -38.91 8.23 -10.78
C SER A 29 -37.79 7.41 -10.14
N LYS A 30 -38.14 6.15 -9.86
CA LYS A 30 -37.24 5.03 -9.58
C LYS A 30 -36.20 4.91 -10.72
N THR A 31 -34.92 5.00 -10.39
CA THR A 31 -33.84 4.53 -11.29
C THR A 31 -32.91 3.59 -10.53
N ASN A 32 -32.91 2.33 -11.01
CA ASN A 32 -31.86 1.32 -10.94
C ASN A 32 -31.38 0.88 -9.55
N ARG A 33 -32.15 -0.02 -8.94
CA ARG A 33 -31.60 -1.04 -8.03
C ARG A 33 -30.69 -1.95 -8.85
N VAL A 34 -29.41 -1.92 -8.53
CA VAL A 34 -28.41 -2.91 -8.99
C VAL A 34 -28.70 -4.19 -8.22
N GLU A 35 -29.30 -5.17 -8.89
CA GLU A 35 -29.47 -6.52 -8.38
C GLU A 35 -28.10 -7.19 -8.28
N ILE A 36 -27.70 -7.48 -7.04
CA ILE A 36 -26.53 -8.30 -6.74
C ILE A 36 -26.95 -9.74 -7.00
N ASN A 37 -26.58 -10.26 -8.17
CA ASN A 37 -26.74 -11.66 -8.53
C ASN A 37 -25.97 -12.54 -7.54
N SER A 38 -26.71 -13.29 -6.74
CA SER A 38 -26.22 -14.44 -5.98
C SER A 38 -25.85 -15.54 -6.97
N ALA A 39 -24.55 -15.72 -7.20
CA ALA A 39 -24.02 -16.83 -7.98
C ALA A 39 -24.20 -18.13 -7.18
N SER A 40 -25.06 -18.99 -7.71
CA SER A 40 -25.28 -20.37 -7.31
C SER A 40 -23.98 -21.18 -7.41
N SER A 41 -23.56 -21.74 -6.28
CA SER A 41 -22.55 -22.80 -6.21
C SER A 41 -23.18 -24.12 -6.67
N SER A 42 -22.61 -24.73 -7.70
CA SER A 42 -22.88 -26.11 -8.09
C SER A 42 -21.82 -27.02 -7.49
N ASP A 43 -22.30 -27.99 -6.72
CA ASP A 43 -21.60 -29.10 -6.07
C ASP A 43 -21.04 -30.14 -7.05
N SER A 44 -19.98 -30.83 -6.61
CA SER A 44 -19.53 -32.21 -6.93
C SER A 44 -18.00 -32.28 -6.72
N ASP A 45 -17.36 -33.22 -6.04
CA ASP A 45 -17.77 -34.43 -5.33
C ASP A 45 -16.70 -34.81 -4.30
N PHE A 46 -17.17 -35.57 -3.32
CA PHE A 46 -16.55 -36.35 -2.25
C PHE A 46 -15.15 -36.94 -2.50
N ASP A 47 -14.36 -37.00 -1.43
CA ASP A 47 -13.61 -38.21 -1.07
C ASP A 47 -13.36 -38.29 0.45
N GLU A 48 -13.54 -39.50 0.95
CA GLU A 48 -13.81 -39.95 2.31
C GLU A 48 -12.59 -39.89 3.26
N PHE A 49 -12.81 -39.47 4.51
CA PHE A 49 -12.10 -40.02 5.66
C PHE A 49 -13.10 -40.22 6.81
N ASN A 50 -13.54 -41.47 6.91
CA ASN A 50 -14.22 -42.04 8.07
C ASN A 50 -13.28 -42.04 9.29
N ASP A 51 -13.74 -41.54 10.43
CA ASP A 51 -13.57 -42.25 11.69
C ASP A 51 -14.68 -41.86 12.67
N ASN A 52 -15.35 -42.91 13.14
CA ASN A 52 -16.56 -42.92 13.96
C ASN A 52 -16.31 -42.42 15.39
N SER A 53 -17.26 -41.69 15.95
CA SER A 53 -17.82 -42.04 17.27
C SER A 53 -19.09 -41.25 17.56
N ASP A 54 -20.07 -42.00 17.99
CA ASP A 54 -21.48 -41.67 18.10
C ASP A 54 -21.77 -40.65 19.21
N SER A 55 -22.70 -39.74 18.95
CA SER A 55 -23.71 -39.39 19.95
C SER A 55 -24.95 -38.84 19.25
N GLU A 56 -26.02 -39.59 19.44
CA GLU A 56 -27.38 -39.41 18.97
C GLU A 56 -27.94 -38.05 19.40
N MET A 57 -28.57 -37.31 18.49
CA MET A 57 -29.71 -36.47 18.83
C MET A 57 -30.70 -36.39 17.67
N ASP A 58 -31.95 -36.65 18.03
CA ASP A 58 -33.09 -36.93 17.20
C ASP A 58 -33.54 -35.81 16.26
N SER A 59 -34.12 -36.30 15.18
CA SER A 59 -34.87 -35.63 14.13
C SER A 59 -35.84 -34.53 14.59
N TYR A 60 -35.70 -33.34 14.02
CA TYR A 60 -36.75 -32.32 13.98
C TYR A 60 -37.20 -32.10 12.53
N GLN A 61 -38.40 -32.57 12.19
CA GLN A 61 -39.11 -32.17 10.97
C GLN A 61 -39.99 -30.93 11.23
N PRO A 62 -40.12 -30.01 10.25
CA PRO A 62 -40.81 -28.75 10.43
C PRO A 62 -42.29 -28.86 10.06
N SER A 63 -43.18 -28.58 11.01
CA SER A 63 -44.60 -28.36 10.73
C SER A 63 -44.91 -26.87 10.74
N SER A 64 -45.33 -26.41 9.56
CA SER A 64 -45.88 -25.11 9.23
C SER A 64 -47.20 -24.79 9.94
N SER A 65 -47.49 -23.49 9.95
CA SER A 65 -48.80 -22.84 9.88
C SER A 65 -49.56 -22.52 11.19
N SER A 66 -49.74 -21.20 11.34
CA SER A 66 -50.93 -20.51 11.85
C SER A 66 -51.45 -20.87 13.24
N THR A 67 -51.36 -19.92 14.18
CA THR A 67 -52.47 -18.99 14.45
C THR A 67 -52.05 -18.02 15.56
N MET A 68 -52.49 -16.77 15.41
CA MET A 68 -52.30 -15.69 16.36
C MET A 68 -52.86 -16.07 17.73
N MET A 69 -52.01 -16.49 18.67
CA MET A 69 -52.40 -16.55 20.08
C MET A 69 -52.21 -15.17 20.71
N ASN A 70 -53.34 -14.52 20.92
CA ASN A 70 -53.52 -13.38 21.82
C ASN A 70 -52.80 -13.65 23.14
N ASN A 71 -51.69 -12.95 23.38
CA ASN A 71 -50.90 -13.07 24.61
C ASN A 71 -51.62 -12.29 25.73
N PRO A 72 -52.23 -12.94 26.75
CA PRO A 72 -53.06 -12.25 27.74
C PRO A 72 -52.26 -11.50 28.83
N ARG A 73 -50.96 -11.26 28.64
CA ARG A 73 -50.06 -10.75 29.68
C ARG A 73 -49.97 -9.22 29.80
N LEU A 74 -51.01 -8.49 29.39
CA LEU A 74 -51.09 -7.03 29.61
C LEU A 74 -52.05 -6.60 30.73
N GLN A 75 -52.58 -7.54 31.51
CA GLN A 75 -53.26 -7.21 32.77
C GLN A 75 -52.31 -7.53 33.93
N HIS A 76 -51.97 -6.50 34.72
CA HIS A 76 -51.05 -6.48 35.88
C HIS A 76 -49.64 -5.87 35.68
N LEU A 77 -49.50 -4.80 34.88
CA LEU A 77 -48.37 -3.88 35.05
C LEU A 77 -48.72 -2.86 36.14
N THR A 78 -47.88 -2.78 37.19
CA THR A 78 -48.03 -1.80 38.27
C THR A 78 -47.64 -0.40 37.79
N MET A 79 -48.14 0.66 38.44
CA MET A 79 -47.91 2.08 38.07
C MET A 79 -46.43 2.44 37.80
N ALA A 80 -45.47 1.71 38.38
CA ALA A 80 -44.05 1.93 38.11
C ALA A 80 -43.62 1.57 36.67
N GLN A 81 -44.29 0.61 36.02
CA GLN A 81 -43.96 0.18 34.65
C GLN A 81 -44.64 1.05 33.57
N GLN A 82 -45.71 1.78 33.89
CA GLN A 82 -46.28 2.77 32.97
C GLN A 82 -45.41 4.03 32.87
N ASN A 83 -44.68 4.37 33.94
CA ASN A 83 -43.80 5.55 33.93
C ASN A 83 -42.53 5.40 33.09
N SER A 84 -42.13 4.19 32.67
CA SER A 84 -41.00 4.04 31.73
C SER A 84 -41.38 4.31 30.27
N LEU A 85 -42.69 4.38 29.94
CA LEU A 85 -43.16 4.71 28.59
C LEU A 85 -43.37 6.22 28.36
N VAL A 86 -43.19 7.06 29.40
CA VAL A 86 -43.41 8.52 29.32
C VAL A 86 -42.17 9.29 28.81
N ASN A 87 -41.10 8.61 28.39
CA ASN A 87 -39.94 9.28 27.76
C ASN A 87 -40.12 9.68 26.29
N SER A 88 -41.31 9.50 25.70
CA SER A 88 -41.61 9.94 24.33
C SER A 88 -41.46 11.45 24.14
N ASN A 89 -41.81 12.26 25.14
CA ASN A 89 -41.70 13.72 25.06
C ASN A 89 -40.24 14.23 25.01
N ASP A 90 -39.30 13.51 25.62
CA ASP A 90 -37.87 13.89 25.56
C ASP A 90 -37.28 13.60 24.17
N PHE A 91 -37.72 12.52 23.53
CA PHE A 91 -37.33 12.18 22.15
C PHE A 91 -37.77 13.25 21.15
N PHE A 92 -39.03 13.70 21.22
CA PHE A 92 -39.53 14.76 20.33
C PHE A 92 -38.86 16.12 20.61
N LYS A 93 -38.55 16.44 21.88
CA LYS A 93 -37.78 17.65 22.21
C LYS A 93 -36.37 17.62 21.61
N ARG A 94 -35.68 16.47 21.64
CA ARG A 94 -34.34 16.34 21.03
C ARG A 94 -34.35 16.52 19.52
N GLN A 95 -35.35 16.01 18.80
CA GLN A 95 -35.46 16.21 17.35
C GLN A 95 -35.61 17.70 16.99
N ARG A 96 -36.36 18.49 17.78
CA ARG A 96 -36.56 19.92 17.51
C ARG A 96 -35.27 20.75 17.54
N LEU A 97 -34.26 20.33 18.32
CA LEU A 97 -33.00 21.09 18.43
C LEU A 97 -32.18 21.05 17.13
N PHE A 98 -32.26 19.97 16.35
CA PHE A 98 -31.45 19.80 15.14
C PHE A 98 -32.02 20.52 13.91
N ILE A 99 -33.26 20.99 13.95
CA ILE A 99 -33.92 21.68 12.83
C ILE A 99 -33.19 22.98 12.47
N TYR A 100 -32.47 23.59 13.41
CA TYR A 100 -31.72 24.83 13.17
C TYR A 100 -30.33 24.60 12.59
N LEU A 101 -29.78 23.38 12.67
CA LEU A 101 -28.43 23.09 12.20
C LEU A 101 -28.20 23.43 10.72
N PRO A 102 -29.13 23.17 9.77
CA PRO A 102 -28.99 23.61 8.38
C PRO A 102 -28.82 25.14 8.23
N ASN A 103 -29.42 25.93 9.12
CA ASN A 103 -29.45 27.39 9.06
C ASN A 103 -28.23 28.05 9.67
N PHE A 104 -27.36 27.29 10.36
CA PHE A 104 -26.13 27.85 10.90
C PHE A 104 -25.12 28.21 9.80
N PRO A 105 -24.30 29.26 10.00
CA PRO A 105 -23.16 29.57 9.15
C PRO A 105 -22.23 28.36 9.00
N GLU A 106 -21.51 28.27 7.89
CA GLU A 106 -20.63 27.13 7.62
C GLU A 106 -19.54 26.96 8.68
N GLU A 107 -19.00 28.05 9.20
CA GLU A 107 -17.97 28.05 10.24
C GLU A 107 -18.48 27.41 11.54
N ILE A 108 -19.74 27.66 11.90
CA ILE A 108 -20.38 27.09 13.08
C ILE A 108 -20.64 25.59 12.85
N LYS A 109 -21.14 25.21 11.68
CA LYS A 109 -21.34 23.80 11.32
C LYS A 109 -20.01 23.04 11.33
N LEU A 110 -18.95 23.64 10.77
CA LEU A 110 -17.61 23.07 10.76
C LEU A 110 -17.07 22.89 12.18
N GLN A 111 -17.26 23.88 13.06
CA GLN A 111 -16.87 23.77 14.46
C GLN A 111 -17.65 22.65 15.17
N ILE A 112 -18.95 22.52 14.94
CA ILE A 112 -19.76 21.41 15.48
C ILE A 112 -19.23 20.07 14.96
N PHE A 113 -18.98 19.97 13.66
CA PHE A 113 -18.51 18.73 13.02
C PHE A 113 -17.09 18.36 13.46
N SER A 114 -16.28 19.34 13.88
CA SER A 114 -14.93 19.09 14.41
C SER A 114 -14.90 18.27 15.71
N HIS A 115 -16.04 18.13 16.39
CA HIS A 115 -16.18 17.31 17.60
C HIS A 115 -16.75 15.92 17.30
N LEU A 116 -17.02 15.59 16.04
CA LEU A 116 -17.59 14.31 15.65
C LEU A 116 -16.51 13.27 15.40
N SER A 117 -16.82 12.02 15.74
CA SER A 117 -15.95 10.89 15.37
C SER A 117 -15.92 10.72 13.85
N ALA A 118 -14.92 10.00 13.34
CA ALA A 118 -14.86 9.66 11.92
C ALA A 118 -16.12 8.90 11.44
N SER A 119 -16.69 8.04 12.29
CA SER A 119 -17.93 7.31 11.98
C SER A 119 -19.13 8.24 11.85
N ASP A 120 -19.23 9.23 12.75
CA ASP A 120 -20.31 10.21 12.72
C ASP A 120 -20.17 11.14 11.51
N LEU A 121 -18.95 11.56 11.15
CA LEU A 121 -18.70 12.33 9.94
C LEU A 121 -19.12 11.56 8.68
N VAL A 122 -18.78 10.28 8.59
CA VAL A 122 -19.24 9.42 7.48
C VAL A 122 -20.76 9.35 7.47
N SER A 123 -21.39 9.09 8.61
CA SER A 123 -22.85 8.97 8.71
C SER A 123 -23.58 10.26 8.30
N ILE A 124 -23.11 11.41 8.80
CA ILE A 124 -23.66 12.72 8.45
C ILE A 124 -23.43 13.06 6.98
N SER A 125 -22.30 12.67 6.39
CA SER A 125 -22.03 12.92 4.97
C SER A 125 -23.05 12.26 4.02
N LEU A 126 -23.76 11.24 4.49
CA LEU A 126 -24.78 10.52 3.70
C LEU A 126 -26.17 11.18 3.72
N THR A 127 -26.35 12.25 4.49
CA THR A 127 -27.69 12.83 4.73
C THR A 127 -28.11 13.85 3.67
N CYS A 128 -27.23 14.80 3.30
CA CYS A 128 -27.51 15.82 2.29
C CYS A 128 -26.21 16.38 1.69
N LYS A 129 -26.32 17.09 0.55
CA LYS A 129 -25.15 17.65 -0.17
C LYS A 129 -24.35 18.65 0.68
N THR A 130 -25.02 19.49 1.46
CA THR A 130 -24.36 20.47 2.33
C THR A 130 -23.54 19.77 3.40
N TYR A 131 -24.10 18.76 4.05
CA TYR A 131 -23.39 18.01 5.09
C TYR A 131 -22.33 17.08 4.52
N TYR A 132 -22.53 16.57 3.30
CA TYR A 132 -21.47 15.90 2.55
C TYR A 132 -20.27 16.82 2.33
N ALA A 133 -20.47 18.05 1.86
CA ALA A 133 -19.38 19.00 1.65
C ALA A 133 -18.63 19.30 2.96
N ILE A 134 -19.36 19.65 4.02
CA ILE A 134 -18.75 20.00 5.33
C ILE A 134 -18.07 18.78 5.96
N ALA A 135 -18.69 17.59 5.97
CA ALA A 135 -18.08 16.40 6.56
C ALA A 135 -16.84 15.90 5.80
N ASN A 136 -16.66 16.32 4.54
CA ASN A 136 -15.46 16.06 3.76
C ASN A 136 -14.44 17.21 3.80
N GLU A 137 -14.68 18.25 4.63
CA GLU A 137 -13.71 19.32 4.79
C GLU A 137 -12.39 18.79 5.32
N ARG A 138 -11.32 19.19 4.64
CA ARG A 138 -9.96 18.69 4.86
C ARG A 138 -9.50 18.94 6.29
N THR A 139 -9.91 20.06 6.89
CA THR A 139 -9.56 20.47 8.24
C THR A 139 -10.09 19.52 9.31
N LEU A 140 -11.29 18.94 9.13
CA LEU A 140 -11.87 17.96 10.06
C LEU A 140 -11.01 16.70 10.13
N TRP A 141 -10.67 16.14 8.97
CA TRP A 141 -9.86 14.92 8.88
C TRP A 141 -8.42 15.15 9.32
N ARG A 142 -7.88 16.35 9.05
CA ARG A 142 -6.59 16.76 9.59
C ARG A 142 -6.62 16.75 11.12
N ASN A 143 -7.64 17.34 11.74
CA ASN A 143 -7.78 17.37 13.19
C ASN A 143 -7.87 15.96 13.78
N LEU A 144 -8.69 15.08 13.19
CA LEU A 144 -8.79 13.67 13.59
C LEU A 144 -7.43 12.95 13.54
N CYS A 145 -6.59 13.23 12.53
CA CYS A 145 -5.23 12.67 12.49
C CYS A 145 -4.35 13.17 13.64
N PHE A 146 -4.42 14.46 13.97
CA PHE A 146 -3.64 15.06 15.05
C PHE A 146 -4.11 14.63 16.44
N GLU A 147 -5.41 14.42 16.63
CA GLU A 147 -5.97 13.84 17.87
C GLU A 147 -5.42 12.43 18.14
N ASN A 148 -5.17 11.67 17.07
CA ASN A 148 -4.49 10.37 17.16
C ASN A 148 -2.96 10.50 17.27
N THR A 149 -2.44 11.70 17.51
CA THR A 149 -1.01 12.04 17.63
C THR A 149 -0.17 11.72 16.39
N TRP A 150 -0.81 11.57 15.22
CA TRP A 150 -0.11 11.33 13.97
C TRP A 150 0.48 12.65 13.45
N LYS A 151 1.73 12.91 13.83
CA LYS A 151 2.52 14.05 13.34
C LYS A 151 2.89 13.85 11.87
N ILE A 152 1.90 13.99 11.00
CA ILE A 152 2.11 14.16 9.56
C ILE A 152 2.90 15.45 9.39
N SER A 153 3.87 15.47 8.46
CA SER A 153 4.80 16.59 8.29
C SER A 153 4.10 17.96 8.43
N ASN A 154 4.74 18.90 9.14
CA ASN A 154 4.18 20.23 9.42
C ASN A 154 3.91 21.05 8.14
N LEU A 155 4.42 20.60 7.01
CA LEU A 155 4.17 21.20 5.71
C LEU A 155 2.73 20.89 5.32
N TYR A 156 1.84 21.88 5.46
CA TYR A 156 0.48 21.82 4.94
C TYR A 156 0.54 21.65 3.41
N HIS A 157 0.60 20.40 2.95
CA HIS A 157 0.66 20.10 1.52
C HIS A 157 -0.76 20.13 0.94
N PRO A 158 -1.14 21.12 0.11
CA PRO A 158 -2.53 21.43 -0.22
C PRO A 158 -3.31 20.31 -0.92
N THR A 159 -2.63 19.28 -1.43
CA THR A 159 -3.25 18.11 -2.09
C THR A 159 -3.26 16.85 -1.22
N PHE A 160 -2.70 16.87 -0.01
CA PHE A 160 -2.69 15.69 0.87
C PHE A 160 -4.12 15.32 1.34
N ASP A 161 -4.55 14.10 1.05
CA ASP A 161 -5.88 13.61 1.45
C ASP A 161 -5.83 12.99 2.86
N TYR A 162 -6.16 13.81 3.86
CA TYR A 162 -6.21 13.38 5.27
C TYR A 162 -7.30 12.36 5.54
N LYS A 163 -8.44 12.43 4.83
CA LYS A 163 -9.53 11.47 5.01
C LYS A 163 -9.07 10.08 4.60
N LYS A 164 -8.49 9.98 3.41
CA LYS A 164 -7.92 8.73 2.91
C LYS A 164 -6.83 8.21 3.84
N TYR A 165 -5.86 9.05 4.21
CA TYR A 165 -4.80 8.67 5.15
C TYR A 165 -5.37 8.15 6.49
N TYR A 166 -6.41 8.77 7.03
CA TYR A 166 -7.03 8.35 8.28
C TYR A 166 -7.56 6.91 8.22
N PHE A 167 -8.29 6.55 7.15
CA PHE A 167 -8.81 5.19 6.98
C PHE A 167 -7.69 4.18 6.69
N GLU A 168 -6.69 4.56 5.91
CA GLU A 168 -5.53 3.73 5.63
C GLU A 168 -4.75 3.41 6.91
N LYS A 169 -4.47 4.43 7.73
CA LYS A 169 -3.71 4.32 8.97
C LYS A 169 -4.44 3.45 9.99
N ASN A 170 -5.74 3.64 10.15
CA ASN A 170 -6.55 2.79 11.03
C ASN A 170 -6.60 1.34 10.54
N ALA A 171 -6.72 1.11 9.23
CA ALA A 171 -6.74 -0.24 8.68
C ALA A 171 -5.41 -0.97 8.91
N ILE A 172 -4.27 -0.31 8.69
CA ILE A 172 -2.95 -0.95 8.85
C ILE A 172 -2.62 -1.23 10.33
N SER A 173 -3.06 -0.36 11.25
CA SER A 173 -2.84 -0.52 12.70
C SER A 173 -3.88 -1.40 13.40
N SER A 174 -4.93 -1.82 12.71
CA SER A 174 -5.98 -2.67 13.28
C SER A 174 -5.45 -4.07 13.61
N THR A 175 -6.03 -4.68 14.64
CA THR A 175 -5.78 -6.08 14.98
C THR A 175 -6.09 -6.99 13.79
N ASN A 176 -5.18 -7.91 13.48
CA ASN A 176 -5.26 -8.80 12.32
C ASN A 176 -5.57 -8.02 11.03
N SER A 177 -4.83 -6.93 10.76
CA SER A 177 -4.96 -6.15 9.51
C SER A 177 -4.71 -6.99 8.25
N SER A 178 -3.97 -8.09 8.42
CA SER A 178 -3.70 -9.08 7.39
C SER A 178 -3.59 -10.49 7.97
N LYS A 179 -3.48 -11.48 7.08
CA LYS A 179 -3.24 -12.89 7.42
C LYS A 179 -2.34 -13.57 6.40
N TRP A 180 -1.55 -14.52 6.89
CA TRP A 180 -0.77 -15.39 6.04
C TRP A 180 -1.63 -16.54 5.49
N VAL A 181 -1.45 -16.85 4.21
CA VAL A 181 -2.16 -17.93 3.52
C VAL A 181 -1.16 -18.69 2.66
N SER A 182 -1.27 -20.01 2.63
CA SER A 182 -0.63 -20.84 1.61
C SER A 182 -1.45 -20.75 0.32
N PRO A 183 -0.98 -20.08 -0.74
CA PRO A 183 -1.76 -19.92 -1.95
C PRO A 183 -1.99 -21.26 -2.62
N LYS A 184 -3.18 -21.47 -3.18
CA LYS A 184 -3.41 -22.56 -4.10
C LYS A 184 -2.54 -22.36 -5.34
N PHE A 185 -2.00 -23.44 -5.86
CA PHE A 185 -1.29 -23.43 -7.13
C PHE A 185 -1.48 -24.74 -7.88
N PHE A 186 -1.44 -24.65 -9.20
CA PHE A 186 -1.39 -25.76 -10.14
C PHE A 186 -0.07 -25.72 -10.90
N GLY A 187 0.35 -26.88 -11.41
CA GLY A 187 1.64 -27.04 -12.08
C GLY A 187 2.81 -27.12 -11.10
N SER A 188 4.02 -26.95 -11.63
CA SER A 188 5.25 -27.15 -10.88
C SER A 188 5.70 -25.87 -10.18
N LEU A 189 5.79 -25.93 -8.86
CA LEU A 189 6.39 -24.86 -8.06
C LEU A 189 7.89 -24.71 -8.44
N PRO A 190 8.42 -23.48 -8.56
CA PRO A 190 9.86 -23.26 -8.64
C PRO A 190 10.65 -24.06 -7.59
N SER A 191 11.77 -24.64 -8.03
CA SER A 191 12.71 -25.32 -7.13
C SER A 191 13.25 -24.36 -6.06
N LYS A 192 13.79 -24.92 -4.97
CA LYS A 192 14.42 -24.16 -3.88
C LYS A 192 15.45 -23.18 -4.44
N ARG A 193 15.31 -21.90 -4.11
CA ARG A 193 16.15 -20.84 -4.66
C ARG A 193 16.09 -19.53 -3.87
N PHE A 194 17.15 -18.75 -4.00
CA PHE A 194 17.29 -17.41 -3.43
C PHE A 194 17.99 -16.48 -4.44
N LYS A 195 17.97 -15.16 -4.19
CA LYS A 195 18.56 -14.14 -5.09
C LYS A 195 18.01 -14.19 -6.53
N HIS A 196 16.77 -14.63 -6.67
CA HIS A 196 15.95 -14.48 -7.87
C HIS A 196 15.15 -13.17 -7.77
N THR A 197 14.46 -12.79 -8.84
CA THR A 197 13.58 -11.61 -8.84
C THR A 197 12.13 -12.01 -9.07
N ALA A 198 11.18 -11.16 -8.67
CA ALA A 198 9.75 -11.32 -8.91
C ALA A 198 9.17 -9.98 -9.37
N THR A 199 8.51 -9.97 -10.53
CA THR A 199 7.87 -8.76 -11.09
C THR A 199 6.44 -9.07 -11.55
N TYR A 200 5.50 -8.17 -11.30
CA TYR A 200 4.10 -8.37 -11.65
C TYR A 200 3.74 -7.66 -12.94
N VAL A 201 3.34 -8.43 -13.96
CA VAL A 201 3.00 -7.94 -15.30
C VAL A 201 1.73 -8.62 -15.78
N ASN A 202 0.72 -7.84 -16.16
CA ASN A 202 -0.51 -8.32 -16.81
C ASN A 202 -1.19 -9.55 -16.16
N GLY A 203 -1.31 -9.57 -14.82
CA GLY A 203 -1.98 -10.68 -14.11
C GLY A 203 -1.04 -11.83 -13.75
N LYS A 204 0.26 -11.69 -14.02
CA LYS A 204 1.24 -12.74 -13.78
C LYS A 204 2.42 -12.22 -12.96
N ILE A 205 2.88 -13.01 -12.01
CA ILE A 205 4.14 -12.79 -11.31
C ILE A 205 5.22 -13.56 -12.06
N ILE A 206 6.23 -12.86 -12.56
CA ILE A 206 7.33 -13.42 -13.32
C ILE A 206 8.55 -13.55 -12.41
N PHE A 207 8.98 -14.78 -12.18
CA PHE A 207 10.18 -15.14 -11.44
C PHE A 207 11.34 -15.41 -12.41
N ILE A 208 12.50 -14.80 -12.17
CA ILE A 208 13.67 -14.93 -13.05
C ILE A 208 14.89 -15.36 -12.24
N GLY A 209 15.53 -16.44 -12.70
CA GLY A 209 16.85 -16.89 -12.25
C GLY A 209 16.93 -17.27 -10.75
N GLY A 210 18.05 -16.90 -10.13
CA GLY A 210 18.39 -17.24 -8.76
C GLY A 210 19.41 -18.37 -8.64
N GLN A 211 19.76 -18.72 -7.40
CA GLN A 211 20.67 -19.82 -7.10
C GLN A 211 20.10 -20.76 -6.04
N GLU A 212 20.49 -22.02 -6.12
CA GLU A 212 20.32 -23.02 -5.05
C GLU A 212 21.66 -23.26 -4.33
N SER A 213 22.77 -23.19 -5.04
CA SER A 213 24.11 -23.23 -4.44
C SER A 213 25.04 -22.31 -5.21
N ASP A 214 26.28 -22.14 -4.74
CA ASP A 214 27.25 -21.35 -5.49
C ASP A 214 27.62 -21.97 -6.84
N GLN A 215 27.31 -23.25 -7.06
CA GLN A 215 27.52 -23.96 -8.33
C GLN A 215 26.24 -24.08 -9.16
N LYS A 216 25.06 -23.97 -8.55
CA LYS A 216 23.77 -24.19 -9.22
C LYS A 216 22.96 -22.89 -9.27
N ARG A 217 22.95 -22.29 -10.46
CA ARG A 217 22.12 -21.14 -10.85
C ARG A 217 21.11 -21.51 -11.91
N PHE A 218 20.02 -20.76 -11.93
CA PHE A 218 18.91 -20.97 -12.83
C PHE A 218 18.87 -19.94 -13.96
N ASN A 219 18.37 -20.37 -15.11
CA ASN A 219 18.10 -19.55 -16.30
C ASN A 219 16.64 -19.64 -16.73
N ASP A 220 15.79 -20.17 -15.86
CA ASP A 220 14.36 -20.30 -16.10
C ASP A 220 13.65 -18.95 -15.92
N VAL A 221 12.59 -18.77 -16.69
CA VAL A 221 11.60 -17.70 -16.52
C VAL A 221 10.28 -18.39 -16.21
N ILE A 222 9.78 -18.19 -14.99
CA ILE A 222 8.57 -18.86 -14.51
C ILE A 222 7.51 -17.82 -14.24
N SER A 223 6.29 -18.01 -14.77
CA SER A 223 5.15 -17.18 -14.41
C SER A 223 4.20 -17.89 -13.46
N TYR A 224 3.67 -17.18 -12.48
CA TYR A 224 2.46 -17.56 -11.74
C TYR A 224 1.30 -16.66 -12.17
N ASP A 225 0.27 -17.23 -12.78
CA ASP A 225 -0.98 -16.53 -13.10
C ASP A 225 -1.86 -16.44 -11.85
N THR A 226 -2.17 -15.22 -11.40
CA THR A 226 -2.91 -15.00 -10.15
C THR A 226 -4.39 -15.38 -10.25
N LYS A 227 -4.95 -15.39 -11.46
CA LYS A 227 -6.35 -15.73 -11.72
C LYS A 227 -6.54 -17.23 -11.85
N SER A 228 -5.73 -17.88 -12.70
CA SER A 228 -5.79 -19.34 -12.87
C SER A 228 -5.02 -20.10 -11.78
N GLN A 229 -4.23 -19.40 -10.97
CA GLN A 229 -3.39 -19.96 -9.91
C GLN A 229 -2.40 -20.98 -10.46
N THR A 230 -1.83 -20.76 -11.64
CA THR A 230 -1.00 -21.75 -12.34
C THR A 230 0.43 -21.28 -12.49
N PHE A 231 1.39 -22.12 -12.11
CA PHE A 231 2.79 -21.95 -12.47
C PHE A 231 3.06 -22.47 -13.87
N THR A 232 3.86 -21.75 -14.64
CA THR A 232 4.28 -22.14 -15.99
C THR A 232 5.72 -21.72 -16.21
N GLU A 233 6.58 -22.68 -16.53
CA GLU A 233 7.91 -22.40 -17.07
C GLU A 233 7.76 -21.92 -18.52
N ILE A 234 8.26 -20.73 -18.81
CA ILE A 234 8.10 -20.08 -20.10
C ILE A 234 9.23 -20.52 -21.02
N ASN A 235 8.87 -21.11 -22.16
CA ASN A 235 9.82 -21.28 -23.27
C ASN A 235 10.11 -19.91 -23.89
N THR A 236 11.23 -19.31 -23.52
CA THR A 236 11.66 -17.99 -23.98
C THR A 236 12.17 -18.05 -25.43
N LYS A 237 11.98 -16.96 -26.15
CA LYS A 237 12.49 -16.74 -27.51
C LYS A 237 13.61 -15.69 -27.48
N GLY A 238 14.33 -15.55 -28.59
CA GLY A 238 15.40 -14.56 -28.71
C GLY A 238 16.72 -15.09 -28.16
N ASP A 239 17.43 -14.26 -27.40
CA ASP A 239 18.73 -14.64 -26.86
C ASP A 239 18.60 -15.63 -25.70
N THR A 240 19.65 -16.42 -25.48
CA THR A 240 19.72 -17.35 -24.35
C THR A 240 19.71 -16.59 -23.02
N VAL A 241 18.79 -16.99 -22.13
CA VAL A 241 18.78 -16.54 -20.74
C VAL A 241 20.00 -17.16 -20.03
N PRO A 242 20.86 -16.35 -19.37
CA PRO A 242 22.01 -16.89 -18.66
C PRO A 242 21.59 -17.60 -17.38
N LYS A 243 22.44 -18.51 -16.88
CA LYS A 243 22.30 -19.04 -15.52
C LYS A 243 22.90 -18.05 -14.55
N PHE A 244 22.06 -17.37 -13.76
CA PHE A 244 22.51 -16.21 -13.00
C PHE A 244 21.67 -15.93 -11.76
N SER A 245 22.21 -15.11 -10.86
CA SER A 245 21.58 -14.72 -9.60
C SER A 245 22.10 -13.34 -9.17
N ARG A 246 21.51 -12.77 -8.11
CA ARG A 246 21.96 -11.49 -7.51
C ARG A 246 21.80 -10.28 -8.44
N HIS A 247 20.97 -10.43 -9.46
CA HIS A 247 20.51 -9.36 -10.33
C HIS A 247 19.34 -8.62 -9.69
N SER A 248 18.96 -7.49 -10.28
CA SER A 248 17.70 -6.81 -9.98
C SER A 248 16.80 -6.83 -11.21
N ALA A 249 15.48 -6.70 -11.01
CA ALA A 249 14.51 -6.66 -12.09
C ALA A 249 13.40 -5.67 -11.78
N SER A 250 12.93 -4.97 -12.81
CA SER A 250 11.94 -3.90 -12.73
C SER A 250 11.05 -3.93 -13.96
N SER A 251 9.72 -3.89 -13.78
CA SER A 251 8.76 -3.96 -14.90
C SER A 251 8.21 -2.58 -15.28
N ILE A 252 8.18 -2.27 -16.58
CA ILE A 252 7.51 -1.09 -17.16
C ILE A 252 6.69 -1.57 -18.36
N GLY A 253 5.38 -1.37 -18.30
CA GLY A 253 4.45 -1.96 -19.26
C GLY A 253 4.58 -3.48 -19.29
N GLU A 254 4.80 -4.04 -20.48
CA GLU A 254 4.96 -5.49 -20.71
C GLU A 254 6.41 -5.96 -20.60
N LYS A 255 7.36 -5.04 -20.39
CA LYS A 255 8.79 -5.34 -20.37
C LYS A 255 9.30 -5.43 -18.95
N VAL A 256 10.10 -6.44 -18.68
CA VAL A 256 10.93 -6.58 -17.49
C VAL A 256 12.35 -6.20 -17.87
N TYR A 257 12.93 -5.23 -17.18
CA TYR A 257 14.31 -4.80 -17.31
C TYR A 257 15.11 -5.49 -16.21
N ILE A 258 16.13 -6.24 -16.60
CA ILE A 258 17.00 -7.01 -15.71
C ILE A 258 18.40 -6.41 -15.80
N PHE A 259 19.03 -6.12 -14.65
CA PHE A 259 20.38 -5.59 -14.63
C PHE A 259 21.27 -6.33 -13.63
N GLY A 260 22.52 -6.52 -14.01
CA GLY A 260 23.55 -7.10 -13.15
C GLY A 260 23.39 -8.60 -12.93
N GLY A 261 24.04 -9.08 -11.88
CA GLY A 261 24.07 -10.49 -11.51
C GLY A 261 25.29 -11.23 -12.07
N PHE A 262 25.44 -12.47 -11.61
CA PHE A 262 26.66 -13.26 -11.76
C PHE A 262 26.34 -14.74 -11.97
N ASP A 263 27.18 -15.43 -12.74
CA ASP A 263 27.04 -16.85 -13.09
C ASP A 263 27.66 -17.82 -12.06
N GLY A 264 28.55 -17.34 -11.19
CA GLY A 264 29.32 -18.20 -10.27
C GLY A 264 30.76 -18.44 -10.68
N PHE A 265 31.12 -18.13 -11.92
CA PHE A 265 32.34 -18.60 -12.59
C PHE A 265 33.19 -17.46 -13.17
N GLY A 266 32.81 -16.20 -12.95
CA GLY A 266 33.57 -15.03 -13.38
C GLY A 266 32.80 -14.09 -14.31
N THR A 267 31.68 -14.55 -14.88
CA THR A 267 30.88 -13.76 -15.82
C THR A 267 29.84 -12.95 -15.08
N ASN A 268 29.92 -11.62 -15.21
CA ASN A 268 28.86 -10.72 -14.75
C ASN A 268 27.99 -10.27 -15.93
N PHE A 269 26.71 -10.03 -15.66
CA PHE A 269 25.73 -9.64 -16.68
C PHE A 269 25.39 -8.16 -16.60
N ASN A 270 24.96 -7.57 -17.72
CA ASN A 270 24.53 -6.17 -17.80
C ASN A 270 23.01 -6.09 -18.01
N LEU A 271 22.55 -5.22 -18.91
CA LEU A 271 21.13 -5.02 -19.17
C LEU A 271 20.57 -6.11 -20.08
N ALA A 272 19.53 -6.80 -19.62
CA ALA A 272 18.66 -7.61 -20.44
C ALA A 272 17.21 -7.10 -20.35
N ILE A 273 16.45 -7.31 -21.41
CA ILE A 273 15.04 -6.94 -21.46
C ILE A 273 14.24 -8.18 -21.86
N TYR A 274 13.25 -8.53 -21.04
CA TYR A 274 12.31 -9.59 -21.32
C TYR A 274 10.93 -8.99 -21.62
N ASN A 275 10.39 -9.21 -22.81
CA ASN A 275 9.03 -8.84 -23.15
C ASN A 275 8.08 -9.99 -22.81
N THR A 276 7.15 -9.76 -21.89
CA THR A 276 6.25 -10.80 -21.34
C THR A 276 5.16 -11.26 -22.29
N GLU A 277 4.77 -10.43 -23.27
CA GLU A 277 3.74 -10.76 -24.27
C GLU A 277 4.33 -11.65 -25.38
N SER A 278 5.37 -11.17 -26.04
CA SER A 278 6.08 -11.88 -27.13
C SER A 278 6.97 -13.03 -26.63
N ARG A 279 7.29 -13.05 -25.33
CA ARG A 279 8.20 -13.99 -24.66
C ARG A 279 9.64 -13.90 -25.16
N VAL A 280 10.02 -12.75 -25.70
CA VAL A 280 11.38 -12.51 -26.23
C VAL A 280 12.28 -11.99 -25.12
N TRP A 281 13.39 -12.69 -24.91
CA TRP A 281 14.52 -12.24 -24.11
C TRP A 281 15.57 -11.60 -25.03
N THR A 282 16.11 -10.45 -24.63
CA THR A 282 17.14 -9.74 -25.38
C THR A 282 18.24 -9.27 -24.43
N ASN A 283 19.47 -9.71 -24.67
CA ASN A 283 20.66 -9.22 -23.98
C ASN A 283 21.14 -7.97 -24.71
N ILE A 284 21.02 -6.80 -24.06
CA ILE A 284 21.31 -5.51 -24.72
C ILE A 284 22.83 -5.32 -24.81
N PRO A 285 23.41 -5.28 -26.03
CA PRO A 285 24.85 -5.10 -26.15
C PRO A 285 25.27 -3.70 -25.71
N ASN A 286 26.45 -3.57 -25.08
CA ASN A 286 26.90 -2.31 -24.48
C ASN A 286 26.99 -1.14 -25.50
N ASN A 287 27.27 -1.40 -26.76
CA ASN A 287 27.32 -0.37 -27.82
C ASN A 287 25.96 0.22 -28.20
N PHE A 288 24.85 -0.40 -27.78
CA PHE A 288 23.51 0.18 -27.89
C PHE A 288 23.12 1.05 -26.69
N LEU A 289 23.85 0.92 -25.58
CA LEU A 289 23.64 1.73 -24.39
C LEU A 289 24.34 3.08 -24.56
N LYS A 290 23.66 4.14 -24.12
CA LYS A 290 24.18 5.52 -24.17
C LYS A 290 24.46 6.04 -22.76
N GLY A 291 25.26 7.10 -22.67
CA GLY A 291 25.53 7.81 -21.42
C GLY A 291 26.51 7.06 -20.50
N LYS A 292 26.38 7.27 -19.19
CA LYS A 292 27.26 6.71 -18.17
C LYS A 292 26.78 5.32 -17.73
N VAL A 293 27.11 4.30 -18.52
CA VAL A 293 26.76 2.91 -18.25
C VAL A 293 27.36 2.46 -16.91
N PRO A 294 26.56 1.93 -15.96
CA PRO A 294 27.09 1.45 -14.70
C PRO A 294 28.00 0.24 -14.91
N VAL A 295 29.02 0.10 -14.06
CA VAL A 295 29.78 -1.15 -13.98
C VAL A 295 28.85 -2.31 -13.63
N SER A 296 29.21 -3.50 -14.12
CA SER A 296 28.52 -4.73 -13.76
C SER A 296 28.63 -4.96 -12.25
N ARG A 297 27.58 -5.53 -11.64
CA ARG A 297 27.40 -5.53 -10.18
C ARG A 297 26.42 -6.61 -9.73
N THR A 298 26.50 -6.99 -8.47
CA THR A 298 25.59 -7.93 -7.81
C THR A 298 25.04 -7.37 -6.50
N ASN A 299 23.91 -7.89 -6.02
CA ASN A 299 23.28 -7.52 -4.74
C ASN A 299 22.99 -6.02 -4.57
N HIS A 300 22.80 -5.33 -5.69
CA HIS A 300 22.25 -3.98 -5.78
C HIS A 300 20.72 -4.07 -5.74
N SER A 301 20.06 -2.93 -5.59
CA SER A 301 18.60 -2.85 -5.67
C SER A 301 18.17 -2.01 -6.87
N SER A 302 16.98 -2.27 -7.39
CA SER A 302 16.36 -1.47 -8.47
C SER A 302 14.93 -1.07 -8.13
N ALA A 303 14.50 0.08 -8.62
CA ALA A 303 13.10 0.52 -8.54
C ALA A 303 12.73 1.41 -9.73
N VAL A 304 11.43 1.52 -10.01
CA VAL A 304 10.88 2.28 -11.15
C VAL A 304 10.19 3.53 -10.67
N VAL A 305 10.47 4.66 -11.31
CA VAL A 305 9.63 5.86 -11.25
C VAL A 305 9.35 6.32 -12.67
N GLY A 306 8.07 6.31 -13.06
CA GLY A 306 7.64 6.59 -14.43
C GLY A 306 8.26 5.61 -15.43
N LYS A 307 9.05 6.13 -16.38
CA LYS A 307 9.74 5.33 -17.41
C LYS A 307 11.22 5.08 -17.10
N ASN A 308 11.66 5.43 -15.90
CA ASN A 308 13.07 5.32 -15.52
C ASN A 308 13.28 4.15 -14.54
N VAL A 309 14.31 3.35 -14.79
CA VAL A 309 14.78 2.31 -13.86
C VAL A 309 15.98 2.86 -13.10
N TYR A 310 15.88 2.93 -11.78
CA TYR A 310 16.97 3.35 -10.90
C TYR A 310 17.66 2.13 -10.32
N ILE A 311 18.98 2.19 -10.19
CA ILE A 311 19.79 1.19 -9.47
C ILE A 311 20.71 1.87 -8.47
N PHE A 312 20.90 1.26 -7.30
CA PHE A 312 21.82 1.78 -6.29
C PHE A 312 22.74 0.69 -5.72
N GLY A 313 24.02 1.04 -5.55
CA GLY A 313 24.99 0.28 -4.79
C GLY A 313 25.22 -1.14 -5.32
N GLY A 314 25.36 -2.09 -4.40
CA GLY A 314 25.74 -3.47 -4.68
C GLY A 314 27.24 -3.69 -4.52
N ASN A 315 27.79 -4.68 -5.21
CA ASN A 315 29.22 -4.96 -5.20
C ASN A 315 29.70 -5.49 -6.56
N ASN A 316 30.98 -5.31 -6.83
CA ASN A 316 31.68 -5.88 -7.98
C ASN A 316 33.16 -6.09 -7.65
N ASN A 317 33.88 -6.71 -8.58
CA ASN A 317 35.34 -6.65 -8.61
C ASN A 317 35.75 -5.56 -9.59
N ASP A 318 36.73 -4.74 -9.21
CA ASP A 318 37.31 -3.72 -10.07
C ASP A 318 38.19 -4.35 -11.18
N GLU A 319 38.85 -3.51 -11.98
CA GLU A 319 39.74 -3.93 -13.07
C GLU A 319 40.97 -4.74 -12.60
N ASN A 320 41.35 -4.60 -11.33
CA ASN A 320 42.45 -5.34 -10.69
C ASN A 320 41.95 -6.60 -9.96
N GLY A 321 40.67 -6.95 -10.13
CA GLY A 321 40.03 -8.07 -9.46
C GLY A 321 39.75 -7.84 -7.96
N GLN A 322 39.91 -6.61 -7.46
CA GLN A 322 39.67 -6.29 -6.06
C GLN A 322 38.18 -6.08 -5.81
N TYR A 323 37.68 -6.74 -4.77
CA TYR A 323 36.28 -6.61 -4.37
C TYR A 323 36.01 -5.24 -3.78
N GLN A 324 34.95 -4.60 -4.25
CA GLN A 324 34.47 -3.33 -3.74
C GLN A 324 32.95 -3.31 -3.54
N VAL A 325 32.52 -2.52 -2.56
CA VAL A 325 31.11 -2.23 -2.32
C VAL A 325 30.82 -0.87 -2.94
N LEU A 326 29.73 -0.79 -3.70
CA LEU A 326 29.35 0.37 -4.49
C LEU A 326 28.36 1.25 -3.72
N ASP A 327 28.33 2.53 -4.07
CA ASP A 327 27.46 3.56 -3.47
C ASP A 327 26.77 4.45 -4.51
N ASP A 328 26.93 4.17 -5.81
CA ASP A 328 26.47 5.01 -6.91
C ASP A 328 24.99 4.79 -7.23
N LEU A 329 24.30 5.89 -7.57
CA LEU A 329 22.93 5.88 -8.10
C LEU A 329 23.00 6.09 -9.61
N HIS A 330 22.38 5.19 -10.37
CA HIS A 330 22.19 5.35 -11.80
C HIS A 330 20.70 5.29 -12.15
N CYS A 331 20.30 6.00 -13.21
CA CYS A 331 18.98 5.86 -13.81
C CYS A 331 19.08 5.55 -15.31
N LEU A 332 18.27 4.59 -15.76
CA LEU A 332 18.11 4.22 -17.17
C LEU A 332 16.81 4.85 -17.68
N ASN A 333 16.91 5.72 -18.68
CA ASN A 333 15.76 6.07 -19.50
C ASN A 333 15.45 4.88 -20.42
N THR A 334 14.30 4.24 -20.22
CA THR A 334 13.94 3.01 -20.95
C THR A 334 13.47 3.23 -22.38
N GLU A 335 13.16 4.47 -22.78
CA GLU A 335 12.80 4.80 -24.16
C GLU A 335 14.02 5.00 -25.03
N THR A 336 15.08 5.61 -24.48
CA THR A 336 16.31 5.94 -25.22
C THR A 336 17.47 4.99 -24.94
N LEU A 337 17.33 4.09 -23.96
CA LEU A 337 18.39 3.24 -23.41
C LEU A 337 19.64 4.03 -22.98
N THR A 338 19.40 5.21 -22.39
CA THR A 338 20.46 6.10 -21.90
C THR A 338 20.59 5.99 -20.38
N TRP A 339 21.79 5.66 -19.91
CA TRP A 339 22.14 5.69 -18.49
C TRP A 339 22.68 7.06 -18.07
N THR A 340 22.20 7.54 -16.93
CA THR A 340 22.74 8.71 -16.25
C THR A 340 23.24 8.30 -14.87
N LYS A 341 24.50 8.61 -14.56
CA LYS A 341 25.02 8.51 -13.19
C LYS A 341 24.65 9.79 -12.44
N LEU A 342 23.86 9.64 -11.38
CA LEU A 342 23.35 10.74 -10.57
C LEU A 342 24.38 11.03 -9.46
N GLU A 343 25.30 11.95 -9.74
CA GLU A 343 26.44 12.29 -8.87
C GLU A 343 26.85 13.76 -9.01
N GLY A 344 27.70 14.22 -8.09
CA GLY A 344 28.25 15.59 -8.10
C GLY A 344 27.15 16.64 -8.06
N ASN A 345 27.26 17.67 -8.89
CA ASN A 345 26.31 18.80 -8.94
C ASN A 345 24.89 18.40 -9.36
N LEU A 346 24.68 17.18 -9.88
CA LEU A 346 23.35 16.68 -10.25
C LEU A 346 22.53 16.23 -9.04
N VAL A 347 23.16 16.01 -7.88
CA VAL A 347 22.52 15.42 -6.71
C VAL A 347 22.89 16.19 -5.46
N GLN A 348 21.91 16.36 -4.57
CA GLN A 348 22.09 17.06 -3.30
C GLN A 348 21.71 16.17 -2.11
N GLY A 349 22.06 16.63 -0.91
CA GLY A 349 21.59 16.05 0.34
C GLY A 349 22.37 14.82 0.82
N THR A 350 21.74 14.00 1.68
CA THR A 350 22.42 12.97 2.47
C THR A 350 22.40 11.61 1.77
N LYS A 351 23.33 11.42 0.83
CA LYS A 351 23.54 10.16 0.10
C LYS A 351 23.88 9.00 1.07
N PRO A 352 23.35 7.78 0.86
CA PRO A 352 23.79 6.59 1.60
C PRO A 352 25.26 6.25 1.30
N CYS A 353 25.95 5.67 2.30
CA CYS A 353 27.26 5.06 2.11
C CYS A 353 27.19 3.80 1.22
N ALA A 354 28.36 3.31 0.81
CA ALA A 354 28.51 2.04 0.11
C ALA A 354 27.83 0.89 0.84
N ARG A 355 27.01 0.13 0.12
CA ARG A 355 26.25 -0.98 0.70
C ARG A 355 25.77 -1.99 -0.32
N SER A 356 25.67 -3.24 0.13
CA SER A 356 25.13 -4.38 -0.60
C SER A 356 24.06 -5.07 0.23
N GLY A 357 23.12 -5.75 -0.43
CA GLY A 357 22.02 -6.47 0.23
C GLY A 357 21.01 -5.54 0.92
N HIS A 358 20.94 -4.29 0.49
CA HIS A 358 19.86 -3.36 0.83
C HIS A 358 18.69 -3.60 -0.13
N CYS A 359 17.56 -2.95 0.15
CA CYS A 359 16.41 -2.93 -0.73
C CYS A 359 16.06 -1.49 -1.12
N MET A 360 15.37 -1.32 -2.25
CA MET A 360 14.89 -0.02 -2.71
C MET A 360 13.48 -0.18 -3.27
N THR A 361 12.54 0.59 -2.75
CA THR A 361 11.12 0.55 -3.15
C THR A 361 10.68 1.95 -3.57
N ALA A 362 10.03 2.05 -4.73
CA ALA A 362 9.46 3.31 -5.19
C ALA A 362 8.07 3.54 -4.60
N ILE A 363 7.84 4.73 -4.05
CA ILE A 363 6.54 5.18 -3.54
C ILE A 363 6.31 6.60 -4.05
N GLY A 364 5.39 6.74 -5.02
CA GLY A 364 5.22 7.99 -5.76
C GLY A 364 6.46 8.32 -6.58
N ASN A 365 6.98 9.54 -6.43
CA ASN A 365 8.20 10.02 -7.07
C ASN A 365 9.47 9.80 -6.23
N LYS A 366 9.37 9.05 -5.12
CA LYS A 366 10.49 8.86 -4.18
C LYS A 366 10.96 7.41 -4.16
N LEU A 367 12.27 7.22 -4.01
CA LEU A 367 12.92 5.93 -3.81
C LEU A 367 13.29 5.79 -2.34
N TYR A 368 12.72 4.79 -1.67
CA TYR A 368 13.04 4.46 -0.27
C TYR A 368 14.06 3.33 -0.25
N LEU A 369 15.28 3.65 0.16
CA LEU A 369 16.37 2.69 0.35
C LEU A 369 16.43 2.29 1.82
N PHE A 370 16.38 0.99 2.10
CA PHE A 370 16.47 0.45 3.46
C PHE A 370 17.57 -0.60 3.59
N GLY A 371 18.35 -0.45 4.66
CA GLY A 371 19.25 -1.47 5.17
C GLY A 371 20.49 -1.73 4.31
N GLY A 372 20.92 -3.00 4.28
CA GLY A 372 22.14 -3.48 3.65
C GLY A 372 23.36 -3.47 4.58
N GLY A 373 24.55 -3.55 4.02
CA GLY A 373 25.78 -3.52 4.79
C GLY A 373 27.03 -3.50 3.92
N VAL A 374 28.18 -3.46 4.59
CA VAL A 374 29.51 -3.60 3.98
C VAL A 374 30.02 -4.99 4.30
N TRP A 375 30.17 -5.80 3.27
CA TRP A 375 30.77 -7.13 3.36
C TRP A 375 32.20 -7.08 2.84
N ASN A 376 33.12 -7.80 3.48
CA ASN A 376 34.45 -8.06 2.96
C ASN A 376 34.77 -9.57 3.07
N HIS A 377 35.73 -10.03 2.27
CA HIS A 377 36.09 -11.44 2.20
C HIS A 377 36.66 -11.99 3.51
N SER A 378 37.47 -11.19 4.23
CA SER A 378 38.21 -11.65 5.40
C SER A 378 37.38 -11.70 6.69
N ASN A 379 36.47 -10.76 6.88
CA ASN A 379 35.73 -10.55 8.14
C ASN A 379 34.20 -10.69 7.96
N GLY A 380 33.72 -10.94 6.74
CA GLY A 380 32.30 -10.99 6.45
C GLY A 380 31.63 -9.62 6.57
N TRP A 381 30.50 -9.53 7.29
CA TRP A 381 29.77 -8.28 7.48
C TRP A 381 30.47 -7.36 8.48
N VAL A 382 31.30 -6.44 8.00
CA VAL A 382 31.98 -5.41 8.80
C VAL A 382 30.97 -4.42 9.37
N GLU A 383 30.01 -4.03 8.53
CA GLU A 383 28.91 -3.16 8.92
C GLU A 383 27.59 -3.69 8.39
N LYS A 384 26.53 -3.49 9.18
CA LYS A 384 25.15 -3.76 8.79
C LYS A 384 24.31 -2.54 9.18
N PHE A 385 23.47 -2.11 8.27
CA PHE A 385 22.64 -0.92 8.39
C PHE A 385 21.17 -1.33 8.47
N ASN A 386 20.40 -0.58 9.25
CA ASN A 386 18.93 -0.65 9.32
C ASN A 386 18.32 0.75 9.15
N ASP A 387 19.07 1.67 8.53
CA ASP A 387 18.63 3.04 8.26
C ASP A 387 17.82 3.15 6.97
N ILE A 388 17.11 4.27 6.84
CA ILE A 388 16.40 4.65 5.63
C ILE A 388 17.05 5.88 5.01
N HIS A 389 17.21 5.84 3.70
CA HIS A 389 17.47 7.01 2.88
C HIS A 389 16.35 7.15 1.85
N VAL A 390 15.99 8.39 1.53
CA VAL A 390 14.94 8.69 0.55
C VAL A 390 15.51 9.58 -0.53
N PHE A 391 15.44 9.14 -1.78
CA PHE A 391 15.79 9.96 -2.95
C PHE A 391 14.51 10.50 -3.59
N ASP A 392 14.42 11.82 -3.69
CA ASP A 392 13.38 12.48 -4.47
C ASP A 392 13.83 12.57 -5.94
N THR A 393 13.08 11.93 -6.84
CA THR A 393 13.43 11.88 -8.27
C THR A 393 13.07 13.15 -9.04
N GLU A 394 12.25 14.04 -8.47
CA GLU A 394 11.91 15.33 -9.07
C GLU A 394 12.96 16.39 -8.72
N THR A 395 13.44 16.40 -7.47
CA THR A 395 14.44 17.36 -7.01
C THR A 395 15.87 16.82 -7.04
N ASN A 396 16.07 15.55 -7.42
CA ASN A 396 17.34 14.83 -7.34
C ASN A 396 18.05 14.97 -5.99
N THR A 397 17.30 14.86 -4.89
CA THR A 397 17.81 15.11 -3.54
C THR A 397 17.69 13.86 -2.67
N TRP A 398 18.81 13.46 -2.07
CA TRP A 398 18.82 12.47 -1.00
C TRP A 398 18.48 13.10 0.35
N SER A 399 17.77 12.35 1.18
CA SER A 399 17.54 12.68 2.58
C SER A 399 17.72 11.45 3.45
N LYS A 400 18.16 11.66 4.69
CA LYS A 400 18.18 10.63 5.73
C LYS A 400 17.16 11.03 6.80
N PRO A 401 15.88 10.64 6.66
CA PRO A 401 14.84 11.03 7.59
C PRO A 401 15.11 10.47 8.98
N ILE A 402 14.72 11.22 10.01
CA ILE A 402 14.70 10.73 11.39
C ILE A 402 13.50 9.79 11.53
N VAL A 403 13.79 8.52 11.79
CA VAL A 403 12.76 7.49 11.97
C VAL A 403 12.50 7.24 13.45
N GLN A 404 11.27 6.84 13.76
CA GLN A 404 10.83 6.38 15.08
C GLN A 404 10.44 4.90 15.01
N GLY A 405 10.44 4.23 16.16
CA GLY A 405 10.26 2.78 16.25
C GLY A 405 11.54 2.01 15.93
N GLU A 406 11.57 0.74 16.35
CA GLU A 406 12.76 -0.11 16.21
C GLU A 406 12.56 -1.15 15.10
N VAL A 407 13.59 -1.27 14.25
CA VAL A 407 13.69 -2.32 13.23
C VAL A 407 14.99 -3.08 13.46
N GLN A 408 14.87 -4.40 13.62
CA GLN A 408 16.01 -5.24 13.96
C GLN A 408 16.63 -5.96 12.74
N THR A 409 15.94 -5.97 11.60
CA THR A 409 16.48 -6.52 10.35
C THR A 409 17.40 -5.51 9.66
N SER A 410 18.34 -6.01 8.86
CA SER A 410 19.36 -5.19 8.22
C SER A 410 19.64 -5.61 6.78
N THR A 411 20.03 -6.87 6.56
CA THR A 411 20.55 -7.33 5.26
C THR A 411 19.59 -8.30 4.57
N PHE A 412 19.42 -8.16 3.26
CA PHE A 412 18.63 -9.05 2.40
C PHE A 412 17.19 -9.25 2.86
N ALA A 413 16.61 -8.23 3.49
CA ALA A 413 15.19 -8.20 3.77
C ALA A 413 14.39 -8.04 2.46
N ILE A 414 13.16 -8.54 2.48
CA ILE A 414 12.21 -8.38 1.38
C ILE A 414 11.47 -7.06 1.57
N SER A 415 11.42 -6.21 0.54
CA SER A 415 10.68 -4.95 0.57
C SER A 415 9.56 -4.91 -0.45
N PHE A 416 8.45 -4.30 -0.06
CA PHE A 416 7.33 -3.95 -0.94
C PHE A 416 6.55 -2.78 -0.33
N ASN A 417 5.69 -2.12 -1.07
CA ASN A 417 4.78 -1.12 -0.52
C ASN A 417 3.31 -1.51 -0.66
N VAL A 418 2.44 -0.92 0.14
CA VAL A 418 0.98 -0.96 -0.04
C VAL A 418 0.50 0.47 0.11
N GLY A 419 0.14 1.09 -1.02
CA GLY A 419 -0.03 2.55 -1.07
C GLY A 419 1.24 3.26 -0.62
N ARG A 420 1.13 4.07 0.43
CA ARG A 420 2.24 4.83 1.00
C ARG A 420 3.09 4.04 2.00
N TYR A 421 2.63 2.89 2.48
CA TYR A 421 3.34 2.16 3.54
C TYR A 421 4.42 1.29 2.96
N LEU A 422 5.65 1.41 3.46
CA LEU A 422 6.77 0.54 3.10
C LEU A 422 6.81 -0.64 4.08
N PHE A 423 6.80 -1.85 3.55
CA PHE A 423 6.92 -3.09 4.31
C PHE A 423 8.33 -3.66 4.15
N ILE A 424 8.85 -4.19 5.26
CA ILE A 424 10.10 -4.96 5.30
C ILE A 424 9.80 -6.28 5.98
N PHE A 425 10.12 -7.39 5.31
CA PHE A 425 9.90 -8.74 5.82
C PHE A 425 11.19 -9.56 5.82
N GLY A 426 11.42 -10.27 6.93
CA GLY A 426 12.55 -11.16 7.13
C GLY A 426 13.90 -10.46 7.00
N GLY A 427 14.87 -11.15 6.40
CA GLY A 427 16.25 -10.68 6.31
C GLY A 427 17.09 -11.05 7.53
N GLY A 428 18.40 -10.83 7.39
CA GLY A 428 19.37 -11.01 8.45
C GLY A 428 19.31 -9.88 9.47
N SER A 429 19.10 -10.24 10.74
CA SER A 429 19.14 -9.31 11.87
C SER A 429 20.54 -9.23 12.46
N LYS A 430 21.05 -8.01 12.64
CA LYS A 430 22.28 -7.79 13.40
C LYS A 430 22.11 -8.12 14.89
N PRO A 431 21.15 -7.53 15.63
CA PRO A 431 21.02 -7.77 17.07
C PRO A 431 20.64 -9.21 17.42
N LYS A 432 19.83 -9.90 16.60
CA LYS A 432 19.43 -11.29 16.84
C LYS A 432 20.42 -12.34 16.29
N HIS A 433 21.40 -11.92 15.49
CA HIS A 433 22.36 -12.82 14.83
C HIS A 433 21.72 -13.99 14.05
N CYS A 434 20.53 -13.78 13.48
CA CYS A 434 19.79 -14.81 12.74
C CYS A 434 19.06 -14.24 11.52
N VAL A 435 18.59 -15.14 10.66
CA VAL A 435 17.56 -14.82 9.66
C VAL A 435 16.21 -14.76 10.36
N THR A 436 15.39 -13.77 10.02
CA THR A 436 14.10 -13.53 10.70
C THR A 436 12.92 -13.77 9.77
N ASN A 437 11.72 -13.89 10.34
CA ASN A 437 10.43 -13.70 9.67
C ASN A 437 9.70 -12.46 10.20
N ASP A 438 10.42 -11.54 10.86
CA ASP A 438 9.81 -10.32 11.38
C ASP A 438 9.27 -9.47 10.21
N ILE A 439 8.18 -8.75 10.47
CA ILE A 439 7.59 -7.82 9.50
C ILE A 439 7.44 -6.46 10.13
N TYR A 440 7.86 -5.44 9.40
CA TYR A 440 7.82 -4.05 9.82
C TYR A 440 7.10 -3.22 8.75
N VAL A 441 6.38 -2.20 9.20
CA VAL A 441 5.69 -1.25 8.34
C VAL A 441 6.12 0.15 8.71
N LEU A 442 6.70 0.88 7.75
CA LEU A 442 6.98 2.30 7.85
C LEU A 442 5.79 3.06 7.29
N ASP A 443 5.27 3.97 8.09
CA ASP A 443 4.48 5.08 7.59
C ASP A 443 5.40 6.15 7.00
N THR A 444 5.35 6.35 5.69
CA THR A 444 6.22 7.30 5.00
C THR A 444 5.88 8.77 5.27
N GLU A 445 4.73 9.07 5.88
CA GLU A 445 4.32 10.42 6.22
C GLU A 445 4.82 10.85 7.60
N THR A 446 4.86 9.91 8.53
CA THR A 446 5.31 10.15 9.91
C THR A 446 6.70 9.60 10.20
N PHE A 447 7.28 8.83 9.27
CA PHE A 447 8.52 8.06 9.46
C PHE A 447 8.52 7.19 10.73
N PHE A 448 7.38 6.59 11.02
CA PHE A 448 7.20 5.72 12.19
C PHE A 448 7.14 4.26 11.74
N TRP A 449 8.07 3.45 12.24
CA TRP A 449 8.04 2.00 12.11
C TRP A 449 7.10 1.37 13.13
N SER A 450 6.32 0.39 12.68
CA SER A 450 5.42 -0.40 13.49
C SER A 450 5.49 -1.88 13.11
N ILE A 451 5.10 -2.76 14.03
CA ILE A 451 4.87 -4.17 13.73
C ILE A 451 3.37 -4.33 13.50
N PRO A 452 2.92 -4.69 12.29
CA PRO A 452 1.50 -4.88 12.02
C PRO A 452 0.99 -6.13 12.75
N SER A 453 -0.26 -6.10 13.19
CA SER A 453 -0.94 -7.27 13.73
C SER A 453 -1.39 -8.18 12.59
N ILE A 454 -0.82 -9.39 12.52
CA ILE A 454 -1.10 -10.37 11.45
C ILE A 454 -1.54 -11.69 12.08
N GLN A 455 -2.59 -12.29 11.53
CA GLN A 455 -3.07 -13.59 11.99
C GLN A 455 -2.03 -14.70 11.73
N GLU A 456 -1.77 -15.50 12.76
CA GLU A 456 -0.91 -16.70 12.71
C GLU A 456 -1.58 -17.86 11.92
N PRO A 457 -0.81 -18.85 11.41
CA PRO A 457 0.64 -19.01 11.54
C PRO A 457 1.44 -18.16 10.53
N ARG A 458 2.52 -17.54 11.02
CA ARG A 458 3.50 -16.83 10.21
C ARG A 458 4.37 -17.80 9.38
N PRO A 459 4.76 -17.44 8.16
CA PRO A 459 5.71 -18.23 7.39
C PRO A 459 7.09 -18.33 8.08
N PRO A 460 7.90 -19.32 7.71
CA PRO A 460 9.26 -19.45 8.20
C PRO A 460 10.13 -18.23 7.86
N ALA A 461 11.21 -18.08 8.63
CA ALA A 461 12.24 -17.10 8.40
C ALA A 461 12.82 -17.22 6.99
N ARG A 462 13.22 -16.08 6.42
CA ARG A 462 13.91 -16.04 5.13
C ARG A 462 14.65 -14.74 4.94
N ASP A 463 15.81 -14.81 4.31
CA ASP A 463 16.42 -13.69 3.63
C ASP A 463 16.52 -13.98 2.13
N MET A 464 16.94 -13.00 1.33
CA MET A 464 17.25 -13.19 -0.10
C MET A 464 16.10 -13.78 -0.95
N GLY A 465 14.87 -13.74 -0.44
CA GLY A 465 13.65 -14.13 -1.16
C GLY A 465 13.06 -12.94 -1.91
N THR A 466 11.86 -13.14 -2.45
CA THR A 466 11.14 -12.07 -3.17
C THR A 466 9.73 -11.92 -2.62
N ALA A 467 9.20 -10.70 -2.73
CA ALA A 467 7.77 -10.44 -2.64
C ALA A 467 7.30 -9.67 -3.87
N CYS A 468 6.06 -9.88 -4.26
CA CYS A 468 5.43 -9.15 -5.35
C CYS A 468 3.99 -8.81 -4.98
N VAL A 469 3.64 -7.52 -5.05
CA VAL A 469 2.28 -7.05 -4.85
C VAL A 469 1.50 -7.31 -6.13
N ALA A 470 0.41 -8.07 -6.03
CA ALA A 470 -0.37 -8.50 -7.17
C ALA A 470 -1.84 -8.71 -6.78
N ASP A 471 -2.75 -8.12 -7.56
CA ASP A 471 -4.20 -8.31 -7.44
C ASP A 471 -4.75 -8.17 -6.01
N GLY A 472 -4.27 -7.14 -5.30
CA GLY A 472 -4.74 -6.79 -3.97
C GLY A 472 -4.10 -7.55 -2.81
N ASP A 473 -3.21 -8.50 -3.09
CA ASP A 473 -2.45 -9.27 -2.08
C ASP A 473 -0.93 -9.15 -2.34
N VAL A 474 -0.11 -9.78 -1.48
CA VAL A 474 1.35 -9.85 -1.67
C VAL A 474 1.81 -11.30 -1.66
N TYR A 475 2.54 -11.73 -2.68
CA TYR A 475 3.03 -13.10 -2.83
C TYR A 475 4.52 -13.16 -2.57
N PHE A 476 4.97 -14.17 -1.82
CA PHE A 476 6.35 -14.38 -1.41
C PHE A 476 6.85 -15.71 -1.96
N MET A 477 8.06 -15.72 -2.51
CA MET A 477 8.68 -16.94 -3.05
C MET A 477 10.13 -17.09 -2.62
N GLY A 478 10.48 -18.33 -2.25
CA GLY A 478 11.84 -18.76 -1.98
C GLY A 478 12.54 -17.94 -0.90
N GLY A 479 13.87 -17.87 -1.02
CA GLY A 479 14.77 -17.28 -0.04
C GLY A 479 15.75 -18.31 0.54
N TYR A 480 16.41 -17.93 1.62
CA TYR A 480 17.38 -18.76 2.31
C TYR A 480 17.17 -18.69 3.83
N ASP A 481 17.25 -19.84 4.49
CA ASP A 481 17.23 -19.99 5.95
C ASP A 481 18.01 -21.25 6.33
N GLY A 482 19.32 -21.10 6.53
CA GLY A 482 20.27 -22.21 6.67
C GLY A 482 20.51 -23.00 5.37
N ALA A 483 19.48 -23.11 4.52
CA ALA A 483 19.51 -23.69 3.19
C ALA A 483 18.53 -22.93 2.25
N PRO A 484 18.63 -23.11 0.93
CA PRO A 484 17.65 -22.59 -0.01
C PRO A 484 16.26 -23.17 0.27
N ILE A 485 15.24 -22.32 0.19
CA ILE A 485 13.83 -22.71 0.40
C ILE A 485 13.00 -22.46 -0.85
N ASN A 486 11.85 -23.13 -0.94
CA ASN A 486 10.83 -22.97 -2.00
C ASN A 486 9.46 -22.57 -1.44
N TYR A 487 9.43 -21.95 -0.25
CA TYR A 487 8.16 -21.56 0.37
C TYR A 487 7.43 -20.51 -0.47
N PHE A 488 6.19 -20.82 -0.83
CA PHE A 488 5.26 -19.92 -1.51
C PHE A 488 4.16 -19.52 -0.55
N ASN A 489 4.15 -18.24 -0.17
CA ASN A 489 3.21 -17.69 0.81
C ASN A 489 2.52 -16.46 0.25
N LYS A 490 1.35 -16.14 0.78
CA LYS A 490 0.64 -14.90 0.46
C LYS A 490 0.23 -14.17 1.72
N LEU A 491 0.47 -12.87 1.74
CA LEU A 491 -0.10 -11.96 2.70
C LEU A 491 -1.40 -11.40 2.13
N LYS A 492 -2.52 -11.79 2.74
CA LYS A 492 -3.86 -11.31 2.38
C LYS A 492 -4.29 -10.21 3.32
N PHE A 493 -4.76 -9.09 2.80
CA PHE A 493 -5.30 -8.01 3.63
C PHE A 493 -6.75 -8.28 4.02
N ASN A 494 -7.08 -8.02 5.28
CA ASN A 494 -8.45 -8.20 5.82
C ASN A 494 -9.32 -6.95 5.66
N PHE A 495 -8.71 -5.81 5.32
CA PHE A 495 -9.39 -4.54 5.11
C PHE A 495 -9.39 -4.17 3.63
N LYS A 496 -10.59 -3.86 3.09
CA LYS A 496 -10.76 -3.48 1.68
C LYS A 496 -9.88 -2.31 1.26
N VAL A 497 -9.69 -1.33 2.16
CA VAL A 497 -8.81 -0.18 1.91
C VAL A 497 -7.39 -0.62 1.56
N LEU A 498 -6.85 -1.64 2.26
CA LEU A 498 -5.50 -2.14 2.02
C LEU A 498 -5.43 -2.98 0.73
N SER A 499 -6.42 -3.83 0.46
CA SER A 499 -6.47 -4.59 -0.79
C SER A 499 -6.66 -3.68 -2.02
N ASP A 500 -7.43 -2.59 -1.88
CA ASP A 500 -7.59 -1.58 -2.93
C ASP A 500 -6.25 -0.87 -3.19
N LEU A 501 -5.50 -0.52 -2.14
CA LEU A 501 -4.15 0.06 -2.26
C LEU A 501 -3.15 -0.89 -2.94
N ALA A 502 -3.18 -2.18 -2.58
CA ALA A 502 -2.34 -3.20 -3.20
C ALA A 502 -2.72 -3.46 -4.67
N SER A 503 -3.97 -3.17 -5.07
CA SER A 503 -4.41 -3.28 -6.47
C SER A 503 -3.99 -2.08 -7.33
N GLN A 504 -3.78 -0.90 -6.74
CA GLN A 504 -3.54 0.36 -7.46
C GLN A 504 -2.11 0.56 -7.98
N GLN A 505 -1.14 -0.29 -7.61
CA GLN A 505 0.27 -0.08 -7.99
C GLN A 505 0.54 -0.05 -9.50
N LYS A 506 -0.36 -0.59 -10.33
CA LYS A 506 -0.28 -0.46 -11.80
C LYS A 506 -0.50 0.98 -12.30
N ILE A 507 -1.31 1.78 -11.60
CA ILE A 507 -1.82 3.04 -12.15
C ILE A 507 -0.75 4.14 -12.11
N ASN A 508 0.09 4.16 -11.07
CA ASN A 508 1.08 5.24 -10.90
C ASN A 508 2.22 5.19 -11.93
N ASN A 509 2.53 4.03 -12.51
CA ASN A 509 3.60 3.94 -13.53
C ASN A 509 3.13 4.33 -14.94
N ASN A 510 1.83 4.20 -15.24
CA ASN A 510 1.30 4.50 -16.58
C ASN A 510 0.67 5.91 -16.69
N ASN A 511 0.09 6.45 -15.61
CA ASN A 511 -0.75 7.65 -15.70
C ASN A 511 -0.03 9.00 -15.69
N ILE A 512 1.30 9.07 -15.60
CA ILE A 512 2.00 10.35 -15.76
C ILE A 512 1.83 10.92 -17.19
N ASN A 513 1.42 10.11 -18.17
CA ASN A 513 1.29 10.57 -19.56
C ASN A 513 -0.08 11.15 -19.96
N ASN A 514 -1.16 10.90 -19.22
CA ASN A 514 -2.49 11.33 -19.69
C ASN A 514 -2.85 12.78 -19.36
N ASN A 515 -2.06 13.48 -18.54
CA ASN A 515 -2.30 14.90 -18.25
C ASN A 515 -1.52 15.87 -19.14
N ASN A 516 -0.61 15.40 -20.01
CA ASN A 516 0.20 16.30 -20.84
C ASN A 516 -0.33 16.53 -22.26
N ASN A 517 -1.32 15.77 -22.73
CA ASN A 517 -1.82 15.92 -24.12
C ASN A 517 -3.07 16.79 -24.29
N ASN A 518 -3.69 17.30 -23.21
CA ASN A 518 -4.91 18.13 -23.33
C ASN A 518 -4.71 19.63 -23.06
N ASN A 519 -3.49 20.12 -22.82
CA ASN A 519 -3.28 21.52 -22.43
C ASN A 519 -2.64 22.44 -23.48
N ASN A 520 -2.43 21.99 -24.73
CA ASN A 520 -1.84 22.85 -25.77
C ASN A 520 -2.83 23.73 -26.55
N SER A 521 -4.06 23.89 -26.07
CA SER A 521 -5.01 24.85 -26.66
C SER A 521 -5.81 25.56 -25.57
N ASN A 522 -5.16 26.38 -24.74
CA ASN A 522 -5.80 27.50 -24.01
C ASN A 522 -4.80 28.50 -23.38
N ASN A 523 -3.60 28.67 -23.94
CA ASN A 523 -2.64 29.69 -23.49
C ASN A 523 -3.01 31.09 -24.01
N LYS A 524 -4.08 31.69 -23.49
CA LYS A 524 -4.27 33.15 -23.51
C LYS A 524 -5.01 33.62 -22.24
N LEU A 525 -4.36 34.55 -21.55
CA LEU A 525 -4.81 35.35 -20.39
C LEU A 525 -4.95 34.63 -19.04
N PHE A 526 -3.92 34.77 -18.20
CA PHE A 526 -4.08 35.16 -16.79
C PHE A 526 -2.79 35.84 -16.30
N ASN A 527 -2.66 37.13 -16.60
CA ASN A 527 -1.76 38.04 -15.89
C ASN A 527 -2.56 38.68 -14.76
N SER A 528 -2.44 38.17 -13.54
CA SER A 528 -2.92 38.86 -12.33
C SER A 528 -2.01 38.55 -11.15
N GLN A 529 -0.84 39.18 -11.14
CA GLN A 529 0.19 39.03 -10.10
C GLN A 529 0.01 40.02 -8.92
N SER A 530 -1.17 40.60 -8.69
CA SER A 530 -1.33 41.72 -7.74
C SER A 530 -2.29 41.48 -6.56
N LEU A 531 -2.65 40.24 -6.19
CA LEU A 531 -3.50 40.00 -5.00
C LEU A 531 -2.88 39.11 -3.90
N TYR A 532 -1.60 38.78 -3.98
CA TYR A 532 -0.97 37.85 -3.02
C TYR A 532 -0.27 38.49 -1.80
N GLN A 533 -0.43 39.79 -1.55
CA GLN A 533 0.22 40.47 -0.41
C GLN A 533 -0.72 40.92 0.73
N GLN A 534 -2.02 40.62 0.71
CA GLN A 534 -2.93 41.03 1.79
C GLN A 534 -3.41 39.93 2.76
N SER A 535 -2.95 38.67 2.65
CA SER A 535 -3.40 37.60 3.56
C SER A 535 -2.42 37.22 4.70
N GLN A 536 -1.24 37.84 4.81
CA GLN A 536 -0.24 37.49 5.83
C GLN A 536 -0.38 38.22 7.18
N ASN A 537 -1.40 39.08 7.39
CA ASN A 537 -1.52 39.88 8.62
C ASN A 537 -2.78 39.64 9.47
N LYS A 538 -3.34 38.43 9.46
CA LYS A 538 -4.33 38.03 10.48
C LYS A 538 -3.67 37.16 11.56
N LYS A 539 -2.92 37.82 12.45
CA LYS A 539 -2.59 37.27 13.77
C LYS A 539 -3.90 37.14 14.54
N TYR A 540 -4.42 35.92 14.64
CA TYR A 540 -5.53 35.57 15.52
C TYR A 540 -5.05 35.74 16.97
N SER A 541 -5.41 36.85 17.62
CA SER A 541 -5.29 36.99 19.06
C SER A 541 -6.44 36.21 19.70
N PHE A 542 -6.12 35.10 20.36
CA PHE A 542 -7.03 34.42 21.27
C PHE A 542 -7.28 35.32 22.49
N PHE A 543 -8.45 35.93 22.52
CA PHE A 543 -9.22 36.29 23.72
C PHE A 543 -10.60 35.65 23.53
#